data_AF-A0A1C6F9K2-F1
#
_entry.id   AF-A0A1C6F9K2-F1
#
_cell.length_a   1.000
_cell.length_b   1.000
_cell.length_c   1.000
_cell.angle_alpha   90.00
_cell.angle_beta   90.00
_cell.angle_gamma   90.00
#
_symmetry.space_group_name_H-M   'P 1'
#
loop_
_entity.id
_entity.type
_entity.pdbx_description
1 polymer ?
#
loop_
_entity_poly.entity_id
_entity_poly.type
_entity_poly.pdbx_seq_one_letter_code
_entity_poly.pdbx_strand_id
1 'polypeptide(L)'
;MKKNFKRVSAIILAAAMSMSSSVIASAAKMNIYVRDYDQKVTNIYQETSTTPTIVLDTNPGESIYEAIAKGKVASDSNNALTASISSNWNKVTNKDGSIDWYLISMGINNRAKTSFATKTNDNNYSDLEYDDEGNIIHGVWSGHSWMWLEGGMESINSTAYPEYTMSDAVCPASDFSIILSYDHSELKW
;
A
#
# COMPACT_ATOMS: atom_id res chain seq x y z
N MET A 1 58.15 -37.73 0.20
CA MET A 1 58.18 -36.76 -0.92
C MET A 1 56.75 -36.38 -1.29
N LYS A 2 56.48 -35.07 -1.35
CA LYS A 2 55.20 -34.43 -1.70
C LYS A 2 54.84 -34.66 -3.17
N LYS A 3 53.54 -34.69 -3.50
CA LYS A 3 53.04 -34.10 -4.76
C LYS A 3 51.81 -33.25 -4.47
N ASN A 4 52.09 -31.97 -4.23
CA ASN A 4 51.14 -30.87 -4.38
C ASN A 4 50.92 -30.66 -5.88
N PHE A 5 49.67 -30.47 -6.33
CA PHE A 5 49.40 -29.78 -7.58
C PHE A 5 48.81 -28.40 -7.27
N LYS A 6 49.53 -27.37 -7.75
CA LYS A 6 49.21 -25.95 -7.66
C LYS A 6 48.33 -25.55 -8.86
N ARG A 7 47.41 -24.61 -8.59
CA ARG A 7 46.86 -23.52 -9.42
C ARG A 7 47.19 -23.51 -10.92
N VAL A 8 46.14 -23.34 -11.74
CA VAL A 8 46.20 -22.61 -13.02
C VAL A 8 45.15 -21.49 -12.97
N SER A 9 45.58 -20.32 -13.45
CA SER A 9 44.96 -19.02 -13.29
C SER A 9 43.95 -18.64 -14.39
N ALA A 10 43.05 -17.72 -14.01
CA ALA A 10 42.21 -16.76 -14.74
C ALA A 10 42.15 -16.73 -16.29
N ILE A 11 40.92 -16.59 -16.80
CA ILE A 11 40.58 -15.80 -17.99
C ILE A 11 39.48 -14.80 -17.58
N ILE A 12 39.76 -13.50 -17.75
CA ILE A 12 38.80 -12.39 -17.74
C ILE A 12 38.66 -11.92 -19.19
N LEU A 13 37.42 -11.83 -19.72
CA LEU A 13 36.92 -10.92 -20.78
C LEU A 13 35.55 -11.45 -21.26
N ALA A 14 34.50 -10.68 -21.55
CA ALA A 14 34.16 -9.28 -21.41
C ALA A 14 32.63 -9.17 -21.49
N ALA A 15 32.07 -8.11 -20.91
CA ALA A 15 30.71 -7.68 -21.19
C ALA A 15 30.55 -7.34 -22.68
N ALA A 16 29.54 -7.92 -23.32
CA ALA A 16 28.91 -7.35 -24.49
C ALA A 16 27.44 -7.12 -24.15
N MET A 17 27.08 -5.84 -24.04
CA MET A 17 25.72 -5.36 -23.94
C MET A 17 24.91 -5.87 -25.13
N SER A 18 23.82 -6.59 -24.88
CA SER A 18 22.66 -6.52 -25.77
C SER A 18 21.79 -5.34 -25.35
N MET A 19 22.26 -4.12 -25.61
CA MET A 19 21.34 -3.03 -25.88
C MET A 19 20.82 -3.26 -27.30
N SER A 20 19.68 -3.93 -27.42
CA SER A 20 18.90 -3.90 -28.65
C SER A 20 17.44 -4.08 -28.28
N SER A 21 16.69 -3.00 -28.48
CA SER A 21 15.37 -2.69 -27.94
C SER A 21 15.36 -2.53 -26.42
N SER A 22 15.49 -1.29 -25.95
CA SER A 22 14.55 -0.83 -24.93
C SER A 22 13.15 -0.97 -25.54
N VAL A 23 12.63 -2.20 -25.50
CA VAL A 23 11.19 -2.38 -25.35
C VAL A 23 10.90 -1.52 -24.15
N ILE A 24 10.16 -0.43 -24.37
CA ILE A 24 9.47 0.23 -23.28
C ILE A 24 8.71 -0.91 -22.65
N ALA A 25 9.23 -1.49 -21.57
CA ALA A 25 8.49 -2.48 -20.81
C ALA A 25 7.17 -1.77 -20.56
N SER A 26 6.08 -2.34 -21.09
CA SER A 26 4.74 -1.80 -20.82
C SER A 26 4.69 -1.57 -19.32
N ALA A 27 4.34 -0.35 -18.89
CA ALA A 27 4.27 -0.02 -17.47
C ALA A 27 3.50 -1.15 -16.76
N ALA A 28 4.10 -1.72 -15.71
CA ALA A 28 3.43 -2.76 -14.94
C ALA A 28 2.20 -2.14 -14.28
N LYS A 29 1.11 -2.89 -14.17
CA LYS A 29 -0.12 -2.36 -13.60
C LYS A 29 -0.27 -2.73 -12.15
N MET A 30 -0.62 -1.74 -11.34
CA MET A 30 -1.04 -1.96 -9.96
C MET A 30 -2.55 -1.90 -9.87
N ASN A 31 -3.16 -3.03 -9.54
CA ASN A 31 -4.59 -3.14 -9.29
C ASN A 31 -4.86 -2.85 -7.81
N ILE A 32 -5.54 -1.73 -7.51
CA ILE A 32 -5.84 -1.33 -6.15
C ILE A 32 -7.28 -1.73 -5.83
N TYR A 33 -7.43 -2.62 -4.85
CA TYR A 33 -8.70 -2.91 -4.21
C TYR A 33 -8.81 -2.08 -2.93
N VAL A 34 -10.01 -1.59 -2.62
CA VAL A 34 -10.25 -0.79 -1.42
C VAL A 34 -11.35 -1.43 -0.59
N ARG A 35 -11.11 -1.57 0.71
CA ARG A 35 -12.09 -2.06 1.69
C ARG A 35 -12.17 -1.14 2.91
N ASP A 36 -13.34 -1.10 3.53
CA ASP A 36 -13.56 -0.51 4.86
C ASP A 36 -13.64 -1.70 5.84
N TYR A 37 -12.79 -1.71 6.86
CA TYR A 37 -12.62 -2.84 7.77
C TYR A 37 -12.89 -2.40 9.21
N ASP A 38 -13.99 -2.90 9.78
CA ASP A 38 -14.33 -2.69 11.18
C ASP A 38 -13.88 -3.90 12.01
N GLN A 39 -12.94 -3.70 12.93
CA GLN A 39 -12.41 -4.77 13.77
C GLN A 39 -13.42 -5.25 14.83
N LYS A 40 -14.54 -4.55 15.03
CA LYS A 40 -15.60 -4.96 15.95
C LYS A 40 -16.71 -5.72 15.24
N VAL A 41 -16.69 -7.05 15.44
CA VAL A 41 -17.88 -7.92 15.40
C VAL A 41 -18.48 -8.16 13.98
N THR A 42 -18.02 -9.24 13.34
CA THR A 42 -18.77 -10.15 12.44
C THR A 42 -19.46 -9.63 11.17
N ASN A 43 -19.16 -8.45 10.64
CA ASN A 43 -19.65 -8.09 9.29
C ASN A 43 -18.51 -7.80 8.33
N ILE A 44 -18.08 -8.87 7.66
CA ILE A 44 -17.28 -8.84 6.44
C ILE A 44 -18.11 -8.09 5.39
N TYR A 45 -17.62 -6.95 4.90
CA TYR A 45 -18.20 -6.28 3.75
C TYR A 45 -18.14 -7.25 2.56
N GLN A 46 -19.28 -7.89 2.26
CA GLN A 46 -19.46 -8.69 1.06
C GLN A 46 -19.77 -7.78 -0.12
N GLU A 47 -18.77 -7.08 -0.62
CA GLU A 47 -18.72 -6.88 -2.06
C GLU A 47 -17.48 -7.57 -2.57
N THR A 48 -17.65 -8.84 -2.97
CA THR A 48 -16.73 -9.54 -3.88
C THR A 48 -16.72 -8.79 -5.21
N SER A 49 -16.06 -7.65 -5.24
CA SER A 49 -15.82 -6.92 -6.46
C SER A 49 -14.67 -7.60 -7.16
N THR A 50 -14.98 -8.28 -8.26
CA THR A 50 -13.98 -8.87 -9.18
C THR A 50 -13.17 -7.82 -9.94
N THR A 51 -13.44 -6.55 -9.68
CA THR A 51 -12.87 -5.43 -10.42
C THR A 51 -12.13 -4.54 -9.43
N PRO A 52 -10.87 -4.17 -9.71
CA PRO A 52 -10.13 -3.25 -8.88
C PRO A 52 -10.82 -1.89 -8.81
N THR A 53 -10.76 -1.26 -7.64
CA THR A 53 -11.29 0.09 -7.40
C THR A 53 -10.60 1.11 -8.31
N ILE A 54 -9.30 0.98 -8.53
CA ILE A 54 -8.55 1.76 -9.53
C ILE A 54 -7.33 0.96 -10.01
N VAL A 55 -6.84 1.26 -11.22
CA VAL A 55 -5.62 0.67 -11.77
C VAL A 55 -4.65 1.78 -12.12
N LEU A 56 -3.41 1.67 -11.66
CA LEU A 56 -2.34 2.64 -11.91
C LEU A 56 -1.25 2.03 -12.80
N ASP A 57 -0.67 2.84 -13.67
CA ASP A 57 0.59 2.54 -14.36
C ASP A 57 1.75 2.70 -13.37
N THR A 58 2.64 1.72 -13.33
CA THR A 58 3.81 1.71 -12.45
C THR A 58 5.10 1.41 -13.20
N ASN A 59 6.21 1.84 -12.62
CA ASN A 59 7.57 1.55 -13.08
C ASN A 59 8.21 0.53 -12.14
N PRO A 60 8.86 -0.52 -12.68
CA PRO A 60 9.54 -1.51 -11.84
C PRO A 60 10.61 -0.85 -10.96
N GLY A 61 10.60 -1.17 -9.66
CA GLY A 61 11.52 -0.63 -8.67
C GLY A 61 11.17 0.75 -8.10
N GLU A 62 10.11 1.42 -8.57
CA GLU A 62 9.57 2.58 -7.86
C GLU A 62 8.85 2.13 -6.59
N SER A 63 8.78 2.96 -5.55
CA SER A 63 8.03 2.60 -4.35
C SER A 63 6.53 2.65 -4.60
N ILE A 64 5.77 1.79 -3.91
CA ILE A 64 4.29 1.80 -4.00
C ILE A 64 3.74 3.16 -3.55
N TYR A 65 4.34 3.78 -2.52
CA TYR A 65 4.08 5.17 -2.15
C TYR A 65 4.16 6.12 -3.37
N GLU A 66 5.28 6.11 -4.10
CA GLU A 66 5.47 7.01 -5.24
C GLU A 66 4.45 6.76 -6.35
N ALA A 67 4.15 5.50 -6.63
CA ALA A 67 3.15 5.13 -7.62
C ALA A 67 1.76 5.70 -7.27
N ILE A 68 1.32 5.59 -6.01
CA ILE A 68 0.04 6.12 -5.54
C ILE A 68 0.06 7.65 -5.47
N ALA A 69 1.16 8.25 -5.02
CA ALA A 69 1.30 9.70 -4.90
C ALA A 69 1.29 10.41 -6.25
N LYS A 70 1.90 9.80 -7.29
CA LYS A 70 1.84 10.28 -8.68
C LYS A 70 0.48 10.02 -9.31
N GLY A 71 -0.20 8.94 -8.90
CA GLY A 71 -1.59 8.65 -9.26
C GLY A 71 -1.84 8.48 -10.75
N LYS A 72 -0.87 7.97 -11.51
CA LYS A 72 -0.98 7.81 -12.97
C LYS A 72 -1.95 6.67 -13.31
N VAL A 73 -3.21 7.01 -13.53
CA VAL A 73 -4.26 6.03 -13.86
C VAL A 73 -3.98 5.37 -15.21
N ALA A 74 -4.08 4.04 -15.24
CA ALA A 74 -3.89 3.27 -16.46
C ALA A 74 -4.97 3.61 -17.50
N SER A 75 -4.53 3.90 -18.73
CA SER A 75 -5.39 4.36 -19.83
C SER A 75 -6.45 3.34 -20.26
N ASP A 76 -6.21 2.06 -20.00
CA ASP A 76 -7.10 0.94 -20.29
C ASP A 76 -7.72 0.33 -19.03
N SER A 77 -7.65 1.03 -17.89
CA SER A 77 -8.41 0.61 -16.72
C SER A 77 -9.90 0.61 -17.09
N ASN A 78 -10.64 -0.42 -16.62
CA ASN A 78 -12.09 -0.52 -16.78
C ASN A 78 -12.89 0.65 -16.14
N ASN A 79 -12.18 1.68 -15.65
CA ASN A 79 -12.64 2.72 -14.74
C ASN A 79 -12.79 4.12 -15.40
N ALA A 80 -12.69 4.17 -16.73
CA ALA A 80 -12.93 5.33 -17.61
C ALA A 80 -11.86 6.44 -17.59
N LEU A 81 -11.81 7.21 -18.69
CA LEU A 81 -10.92 8.37 -18.92
C LEU A 81 -10.98 9.48 -17.85
N THR A 82 -11.92 9.41 -16.91
CA THR A 82 -12.14 10.40 -15.84
C THR A 82 -11.77 9.88 -14.45
N ALA A 83 -11.24 8.66 -14.34
CA ALA A 83 -10.80 8.14 -13.05
C ALA A 83 -9.60 8.92 -12.51
N SER A 84 -9.54 9.04 -11.19
CA SER A 84 -8.45 9.71 -10.50
C SER A 84 -8.26 9.14 -9.10
N ILE A 85 -7.03 9.26 -8.61
CA ILE A 85 -6.67 9.02 -7.21
C ILE A 85 -5.98 10.27 -6.69
N SER A 86 -6.33 10.65 -5.47
CA SER A 86 -5.64 11.68 -4.70
C SER A 86 -5.27 11.09 -3.35
N SER A 87 -4.09 11.44 -2.85
CA SER A 87 -3.59 10.94 -1.58
C SER A 87 -2.77 12.01 -0.87
N ASN A 88 -2.84 12.00 0.46
CA ASN A 88 -2.03 12.83 1.35
C ASN A 88 -1.23 11.93 2.28
N TRP A 89 0.02 12.31 2.52
CA TRP A 89 0.98 11.45 3.23
C TRP A 89 1.74 12.24 4.29
N ASN A 90 2.07 11.58 5.39
CA ASN A 90 2.94 12.10 6.43
C ASN A 90 4.34 11.51 6.28
N LYS A 91 5.36 12.38 6.25
CA LYS A 91 6.77 11.96 6.24
C LYS A 91 7.26 11.77 7.66
N VAL A 92 7.88 10.63 7.94
CA VAL A 92 8.54 10.36 9.22
C VAL A 92 10.00 9.99 8.95
N THR A 93 10.90 10.54 9.75
CA THR A 93 12.31 10.10 9.78
C THR A 93 12.50 9.20 10.98
N ASN A 94 12.84 7.94 10.74
CA ASN A 94 13.08 6.94 11.77
C ASN A 94 14.39 7.20 12.50
N LYS A 95 14.56 6.56 13.67
CA LYS A 95 15.78 6.72 14.50
C LYS A 95 17.05 6.29 13.79
N ASP A 96 16.95 5.37 12.83
CA ASP A 96 18.06 4.88 12.00
C ASP A 96 18.35 5.78 10.78
N GLY A 97 17.57 6.85 10.59
CA GLY A 97 17.71 7.79 9.47
C GLY A 97 16.93 7.39 8.22
N SER A 98 16.24 6.24 8.21
CA SER A 98 15.31 5.88 7.13
C SER A 98 14.09 6.80 7.12
N ILE A 99 13.41 6.88 5.98
CA ILE A 99 12.25 7.75 5.76
C ILE A 99 11.06 6.90 5.37
N ASP A 100 9.99 6.99 6.16
CA ASP A 100 8.72 6.34 5.88
C ASP A 100 7.65 7.38 5.50
N TRP A 101 6.72 6.96 4.66
CA TRP A 101 5.54 7.74 4.29
C TRP A 101 4.27 7.01 4.69
N TYR A 102 3.49 7.63 5.59
CA TYR A 102 2.24 7.08 6.10
C TYR A 102 1.05 7.74 5.42
N LEU A 103 0.13 6.95 4.88
CA LEU A 103 -1.07 7.45 4.19
C LEU A 103 -2.04 8.09 5.21
N ILE A 104 -2.28 9.40 5.06
CA ILE A 104 -3.19 10.17 5.93
C ILE A 104 -4.61 10.12 5.36
N SER A 105 -4.75 10.42 4.07
CA SER A 105 -6.05 10.39 3.41
C SER A 105 -5.93 9.97 1.96
N MET A 106 -7.00 9.36 1.46
CA MET A 106 -7.10 8.93 0.07
C MET A 106 -8.50 9.19 -0.46
N GLY A 107 -8.57 9.79 -1.65
CA GLY A 107 -9.78 9.92 -2.45
C GLY A 107 -9.61 9.15 -3.76
N ILE A 108 -10.60 8.33 -4.11
CA ILE A 108 -10.63 7.64 -5.40
C ILE A 108 -11.93 8.00 -6.10
N ASN A 109 -11.80 8.54 -7.31
CA ASN A 109 -12.90 8.66 -8.25
C ASN A 109 -12.75 7.58 -9.31
N ASN A 110 -13.70 6.66 -9.32
CA ASN A 110 -13.86 5.70 -10.40
C ASN A 110 -15.35 5.69 -10.76
N ARG A 111 -15.67 6.01 -12.01
CA ARG A 111 -17.05 6.15 -12.50
C ARG A 111 -17.92 4.91 -12.25
N ALA A 112 -17.32 3.73 -12.10
CA ALA A 112 -18.01 2.46 -11.81
C ALA A 112 -18.40 2.29 -10.33
N LYS A 113 -17.75 2.98 -9.39
CA LYS A 113 -18.05 2.96 -7.95
C LYS A 113 -18.07 4.39 -7.40
N THR A 114 -19.26 4.93 -7.21
CA THR A 114 -19.50 6.33 -6.85
C THR A 114 -19.30 6.68 -5.37
N SER A 115 -18.80 5.79 -4.51
CA SER A 115 -18.71 6.07 -3.07
C SER A 115 -17.45 5.54 -2.39
N PHE A 116 -16.35 6.27 -2.52
CA PHE A 116 -15.34 6.42 -1.46
C PHE A 116 -14.92 7.90 -1.44
N ALA A 117 -15.84 8.77 -1.00
CA ALA A 117 -15.52 10.17 -0.79
C ALA A 117 -14.59 10.27 0.43
N THR A 118 -13.29 10.27 0.14
CA THR A 118 -12.17 10.74 0.97
C THR A 118 -12.20 10.30 2.43
N LYS A 119 -11.58 9.16 2.75
CA LYS A 119 -11.35 8.79 4.16
C LYS A 119 -10.05 9.40 4.66
N THR A 120 -10.08 9.92 5.88
CA THR A 120 -8.96 10.61 6.53
C THR A 120 -8.74 9.97 7.89
N ASN A 121 -7.50 9.63 8.20
CA ASN A 121 -7.13 9.15 9.53
C ASN A 121 -7.54 10.18 10.58
N ASP A 122 -8.33 9.75 11.56
CA ASP A 122 -8.65 10.50 12.76
C ASP A 122 -8.23 9.69 14.00
N ASN A 123 -7.46 10.36 14.88
CA ASN A 123 -7.12 9.85 16.19
C ASN A 123 -8.09 10.47 17.19
N ASN A 124 -9.25 9.85 17.37
CA ASN A 124 -10.35 10.39 18.14
C ASN A 124 -10.39 9.82 19.57
N TYR A 125 -10.87 10.64 20.51
CA TYR A 125 -11.08 10.27 21.91
C TYR A 125 -12.52 10.63 22.27
N SER A 126 -13.31 9.65 22.68
CA SER A 126 -14.72 9.81 23.02
C SER A 126 -15.02 9.21 24.39
N ASP A 127 -16.16 9.58 24.96
CA ASP A 127 -16.69 9.02 26.22
C ASP A 127 -15.70 9.10 27.39
N LEU A 128 -15.02 10.24 27.53
CA LEU A 128 -14.12 10.49 28.66
C LEU A 128 -14.94 10.73 29.93
N GLU A 129 -14.74 9.90 30.95
CA GLU A 129 -15.26 10.15 32.30
C GLU A 129 -14.15 10.67 33.20
N TYR A 130 -14.51 11.57 34.10
CA TYR A 130 -13.59 12.26 34.98
C TYR A 130 -13.98 12.00 36.44
N ASP A 131 -12.99 11.88 37.32
CA ASP A 131 -13.23 11.94 38.76
C ASP A 131 -13.55 13.37 39.23
N ASP A 132 -13.87 13.52 40.51
CA ASP A 132 -14.19 14.81 41.14
C ASP A 132 -12.98 15.78 41.15
N GLU A 133 -11.76 15.28 40.92
CA GLU A 133 -10.51 16.06 40.82
C GLU A 133 -10.21 16.50 39.37
N GLY A 134 -10.98 16.00 38.39
CA GLY A 134 -10.82 16.29 36.97
C GLY A 134 -9.81 15.39 36.25
N ASN A 135 -9.43 14.25 36.82
CA ASN A 135 -8.60 13.24 36.16
C ASN A 135 -9.47 12.30 35.31
N ILE A 136 -9.00 11.91 34.13
CA ILE A 136 -9.70 10.92 33.30
C ILE A 136 -9.59 9.55 33.96
N ILE A 137 -10.73 8.94 34.26
CA ILE A 137 -10.84 7.61 34.89
C ILE A 137 -11.42 6.54 33.98
N HIS A 138 -12.06 6.94 32.88
CA HIS A 138 -12.57 6.05 31.84
C HIS A 138 -12.48 6.76 30.49
N GLY A 139 -12.29 5.99 29.42
CA GLY A 139 -12.36 6.55 28.08
C GLY A 139 -12.48 5.50 26.98
N VAL A 140 -12.98 5.94 25.84
CA VAL A 140 -12.91 5.19 24.59
C VAL A 140 -11.93 5.86 23.65
N TRP A 141 -10.81 5.18 23.39
CA TRP A 141 -9.95 5.52 22.28
C TRP A 141 -10.54 4.93 21.00
N SER A 142 -10.68 5.74 19.95
CA SER A 142 -11.04 5.26 18.63
C SER A 142 -10.11 5.86 17.58
N GLY A 143 -9.55 5.01 16.74
CA GLY A 143 -8.68 5.40 15.64
C GLY A 143 -9.22 4.90 14.32
N HIS A 144 -9.11 5.73 13.29
CA HIS A 144 -9.19 5.26 11.91
C HIS A 144 -7.84 5.36 11.23
N SER A 145 -7.39 4.29 10.57
CA SER A 145 -6.09 4.27 9.90
C SER A 145 -6.14 3.56 8.55
N TRP A 146 -5.35 4.04 7.60
CA TRP A 146 -5.11 3.31 6.37
C TRP A 146 -4.06 2.22 6.59
N MET A 147 -4.41 1.00 6.19
CA MET A 147 -3.55 -0.18 6.16
C MET A 147 -3.44 -0.69 4.73
N TRP A 148 -2.41 -1.49 4.45
CA TRP A 148 -2.19 -2.05 3.13
C TRP A 148 -1.78 -3.52 3.20
N LEU A 149 -2.02 -4.28 2.14
CA LEU A 149 -1.61 -5.67 2.01
C LEU A 149 -1.32 -5.99 0.54
N GLU A 150 -0.31 -6.81 0.27
CA GLU A 150 -0.10 -7.42 -1.04
C GLU A 150 -1.16 -8.49 -1.32
N GLY A 151 -1.76 -8.45 -2.50
CA GLY A 151 -2.81 -9.38 -2.88
C GLY A 151 -3.95 -8.69 -3.63
N GLY A 152 -4.69 -9.49 -4.37
CA GLY A 152 -5.87 -9.05 -5.12
C GLY A 152 -7.17 -9.42 -4.43
N MET A 153 -8.22 -9.50 -5.23
CA MET A 153 -9.56 -9.91 -4.80
C MET A 153 -9.55 -11.19 -3.95
N GLU A 154 -8.71 -12.16 -4.27
CA GLU A 154 -8.61 -13.44 -3.56
C GLU A 154 -8.23 -13.28 -2.08
N SER A 155 -7.59 -12.15 -1.74
CA SER A 155 -7.12 -11.81 -0.40
C SER A 155 -7.94 -10.70 0.26
N ILE A 156 -9.06 -10.26 -0.34
CA ILE A 156 -9.83 -9.09 0.15
C ILE A 156 -10.40 -9.27 1.56
N ASN A 157 -10.56 -10.52 2.01
CA ASN A 157 -11.04 -10.88 3.35
C ASN A 157 -9.89 -11.25 4.32
N SER A 158 -8.64 -11.09 3.90
CA SER A 158 -7.47 -11.39 4.74
C SER A 158 -7.43 -10.50 5.97
N THR A 159 -7.21 -11.08 7.14
CA THR A 159 -6.98 -10.34 8.40
C THR A 159 -5.49 -10.15 8.69
N ALA A 160 -4.63 -10.44 7.70
CA ALA A 160 -3.20 -10.23 7.83
C ALA A 160 -2.86 -8.74 7.79
N TYR A 161 -1.89 -8.34 8.62
CA TYR A 161 -1.30 -7.01 8.58
C TYR A 161 0.02 -7.04 7.81
N PRO A 162 0.40 -5.93 7.16
CA PRO A 162 1.68 -5.83 6.47
C PRO A 162 2.82 -5.85 7.48
N GLU A 163 3.93 -6.51 7.13
CA GLU A 163 5.13 -6.56 7.96
C GLU A 163 6.03 -5.32 7.80
N TYR A 164 5.77 -4.49 6.79
CA TYR A 164 6.55 -3.31 6.42
C TYR A 164 5.66 -2.16 5.93
N THR A 165 6.23 -0.96 5.89
CA THR A 165 5.50 0.22 5.43
C THR A 165 5.31 0.19 3.92
N MET A 166 4.25 0.83 3.42
CA MET A 166 3.99 0.91 1.98
C MET A 166 5.09 1.71 1.24
N SER A 167 5.82 2.59 1.94
CA SER A 167 6.98 3.30 1.38
C SER A 167 8.19 2.39 1.14
N ASP A 168 8.32 1.31 1.91
CA ASP A 168 9.42 0.34 1.76
C ASP A 168 9.15 -0.69 0.65
N ALA A 169 7.88 -0.84 0.26
CA ALA A 169 7.43 -1.74 -0.78
C ALA A 169 7.76 -1.18 -2.18
N VAL A 170 8.28 -2.03 -3.07
CA VAL A 170 8.62 -1.65 -4.45
C VAL A 170 7.71 -2.32 -5.47
N CYS A 171 7.36 -1.59 -6.52
CA CYS A 171 6.58 -2.09 -7.65
C CYS A 171 7.37 -3.18 -8.41
N PRO A 172 6.81 -4.38 -8.61
CA PRO A 172 7.45 -5.43 -9.41
C PRO A 172 7.46 -5.11 -10.92
N ALA A 173 8.15 -5.96 -11.68
CA ALA A 173 8.21 -5.84 -13.15
C ALA A 173 6.95 -6.35 -13.87
N SER A 174 6.06 -7.03 -13.16
CA SER A 174 4.82 -7.60 -13.67
C SER A 174 3.62 -6.97 -12.99
N ASP A 175 2.45 -7.10 -13.61
CA ASP A 175 1.18 -6.69 -13.00
C ASP A 175 1.01 -7.34 -11.63
N PHE A 176 0.51 -6.56 -10.69
CA PHE A 176 0.30 -6.98 -9.31
C PHE A 176 -0.94 -6.31 -8.73
N SER A 177 -1.31 -6.73 -7.52
CA SER A 177 -2.47 -6.20 -6.82
C SER A 177 -2.11 -5.86 -5.38
N ILE A 178 -2.75 -4.82 -4.88
CA ILE A 178 -2.73 -4.46 -3.46
C ILE A 178 -4.15 -4.24 -2.97
N ILE A 179 -4.32 -4.41 -1.66
CA ILE A 179 -5.53 -4.04 -0.94
C ILE A 179 -5.18 -2.86 -0.03
N LEU A 180 -5.93 -1.77 -0.15
CA LEU A 180 -5.92 -0.66 0.80
C LEU A 180 -7.14 -0.78 1.70
N SER A 181 -6.90 -0.89 3.00
CA SER A 181 -7.92 -1.07 4.03
C SER A 181 -8.04 0.20 4.84
N TYR A 182 -9.24 0.71 5.01
CA TYR A 182 -9.51 1.74 6.00
C TYR A 182 -10.03 1.06 7.26
N ASP A 183 -9.20 1.03 8.29
CA ASP A 183 -9.44 0.23 9.49
C ASP A 183 -9.95 1.11 10.63
N HIS A 184 -11.01 0.69 11.30
CA HIS A 184 -11.44 1.23 12.59
C HIS A 184 -10.96 0.33 13.74
N SER A 185 -10.33 0.95 14.73
CA SER A 185 -9.91 0.29 15.97
C SER A 185 -10.41 1.08 17.16
N GLU A 186 -10.93 0.39 18.17
CA GLU A 186 -11.40 1.03 19.40
C GLU A 186 -10.96 0.26 20.64
N LEU A 187 -10.43 0.99 21.61
CA LEU A 187 -10.02 0.48 22.92
C LEU A 187 -10.80 1.21 24.01
N LYS A 188 -11.49 0.44 24.87
CA LYS A 188 -12.11 0.97 26.09
C LYS A 188 -11.19 0.66 27.27
N TRP A 189 -10.94 1.64 28.12
CA TRP A 189 -10.12 1.46 29.32
C TRP A 189 -10.76 2.16 30.52
#